data_AF-A0AAW8R8H8-F1
#
_entry.id   AF-A0AAW8R8H8-F1
#
_cell.length_a   1.000
_cell.length_b   1.000
_cell.length_c   1.000
_cell.angle_alpha   90.00
_cell.angle_beta   90.00
_cell.angle_gamma   90.00
#
_symmetry.space_group_name_H-M   'P 1'
#
loop_
_entity.id
_entity.type
_entity.pdbx_description
1 polymer ?
#
loop_
_entity_poly.entity_id
_entity_poly.type
_entity_poly.pdbx_seq_one_letter_code
_entity_poly.pdbx_strand_id
1 'polypeptide(L)'
;MNLLIFLFIIIVLSFLVKWSNTKNDFSTAVRLRKEFNEWILPDTYNKRPSNAEFTNLYEKCYGTKTNTQPVYEGNRAVIITKNIDVIASFPTTHNQLLMHEFGILDNLVDHYELKYKETFKLNYWINFIIFLPQQFVSYIGLSEKAGLSKILNIVYWVLSGLFLFIKPILQKLILHFFE
;
A
#
# COMPACT_ATOMS: atom_id res chain seq x y z
N MET A 1 16.92 19.39 -23.48
CA MET A 1 15.79 18.58 -23.96
C MET A 1 15.78 17.19 -23.29
N ASN A 2 16.91 16.47 -23.28
CA ASN A 2 16.99 15.09 -22.76
C ASN A 2 16.64 14.92 -21.27
N LEU A 3 17.01 15.86 -20.39
CA LEU A 3 16.71 15.75 -18.94
C LEU A 3 15.21 15.83 -18.63
N LEU A 4 14.47 16.71 -19.32
CA LEU A 4 13.02 16.86 -19.12
C LEU A 4 12.28 15.62 -19.62
N ILE A 5 12.71 15.07 -20.76
CA ILE A 5 12.17 13.82 -21.31
C ILE A 5 12.43 12.66 -20.32
N PHE A 6 13.64 12.57 -19.75
CA PHE A 6 13.99 11.55 -18.78
C PHE A 6 13.14 11.63 -17.49
N LEU A 7 12.97 12.84 -16.94
CA LEU A 7 12.11 13.07 -15.76
C LEU A 7 10.66 12.72 -16.06
N PHE A 8 10.16 13.09 -17.25
CA PHE A 8 8.82 12.72 -17.68
C PHE A 8 8.64 11.20 -17.76
N ILE A 9 9.61 10.48 -18.33
CA ILE A 9 9.61 9.01 -18.39
C ILE A 9 9.56 8.40 -16.98
N ILE A 10 10.37 8.90 -16.04
CA ILE A 10 10.37 8.42 -14.65
C ILE A 10 8.99 8.61 -14.00
N ILE A 11 8.36 9.76 -14.18
CA ILE A 11 7.02 10.04 -13.63
C ILE A 11 6.00 9.08 -14.23
N VAL A 12 6.03 8.86 -15.55
CA VAL A 12 5.14 7.93 -16.24
C VAL A 12 5.35 6.49 -15.76
N LEU A 13 6.59 6.04 -15.62
CA LEU A 13 6.89 4.71 -15.08
C LEU A 13 6.40 4.56 -13.64
N SER A 14 6.64 5.57 -12.80
CA SER A 14 6.17 5.57 -11.41
C SER A 14 4.65 5.51 -11.33
N PHE A 15 3.95 6.23 -12.23
CA PHE A 15 2.50 6.15 -12.38
C PHE A 15 2.05 4.75 -12.77
N LEU A 16 2.66 4.15 -13.81
CA LEU A 16 2.28 2.82 -14.29
C LEU A 16 2.48 1.74 -13.22
N VAL A 17 3.59 1.79 -12.48
CA VAL A 17 3.87 0.85 -11.38
C VAL A 17 2.84 1.02 -10.25
N LYS A 18 2.59 2.26 -9.81
CA LYS A 18 1.62 2.54 -8.74
C LYS A 18 0.21 2.12 -9.14
N TRP A 19 -0.19 2.43 -10.37
CA TRP A 19 -1.48 2.06 -10.93
C TRP A 19 -1.63 0.53 -11.01
N SER A 20 -0.63 -0.16 -11.55
CA SER A 20 -0.65 -1.63 -11.66
C SER A 20 -0.82 -2.29 -10.29
N ASN A 21 0.00 -1.89 -9.31
CA ASN A 21 -0.04 -2.44 -7.96
C ASN A 21 -1.37 -2.19 -7.26
N THR A 22 -1.83 -0.93 -7.25
CA THR A 22 -3.10 -0.57 -6.57
C THR A 22 -4.32 -1.17 -7.25
N LYS A 23 -4.30 -1.29 -8.59
CA LYS A 23 -5.36 -1.98 -9.34
C LYS A 23 -5.39 -3.47 -9.02
N ASN A 24 -4.24 -4.12 -8.95
CA ASN A 24 -4.13 -5.53 -8.63
C ASN A 24 -4.58 -5.83 -7.20
N ASP A 25 -4.16 -5.01 -6.23
CA ASP A 25 -4.58 -5.17 -4.83
C ASP A 25 -6.09 -4.94 -4.69
N PHE A 26 -6.65 -3.91 -5.35
CA PHE A 26 -8.08 -3.64 -5.36
C PHE A 26 -8.90 -4.77 -6.00
N SER A 27 -8.48 -5.24 -7.19
CA SER A 27 -9.18 -6.34 -7.87
C SER A 27 -9.13 -7.63 -7.06
N THR A 28 -8.01 -7.90 -6.38
CA THR A 28 -7.85 -9.05 -5.49
C THR A 28 -8.76 -8.94 -4.28
N ALA A 29 -8.85 -7.77 -3.64
CA ALA A 29 -9.75 -7.53 -2.50
C ALA A 29 -11.22 -7.75 -2.89
N VAL A 30 -11.66 -7.18 -4.02
CA VAL A 30 -13.03 -7.34 -4.53
C VAL A 30 -13.31 -8.80 -4.87
N ARG A 31 -12.36 -9.48 -5.51
CA ARG A 31 -12.49 -10.91 -5.84
C ARG A 31 -12.61 -11.76 -4.58
N LEU A 32 -11.74 -11.56 -3.58
CA LEU A 32 -11.79 -12.30 -2.31
C LEU A 32 -13.10 -12.07 -1.57
N ARG A 33 -13.61 -10.83 -1.54
CA ARG A 33 -14.91 -10.54 -0.93
C ARG A 33 -16.03 -11.30 -1.63
N LYS A 34 -16.02 -11.33 -2.96
CA LYS A 34 -16.99 -12.09 -3.75
C LYS A 34 -16.87 -13.60 -3.50
N GLU A 35 -15.67 -14.16 -3.60
CA GLU A 35 -15.40 -15.58 -3.34
C GLU A 35 -15.82 -15.99 -1.92
N PHE A 36 -15.60 -15.13 -0.92
CA PHE A 36 -16.02 -15.40 0.46
C PHE A 36 -17.54 -15.35 0.63
N ASN A 37 -18.22 -14.33 0.09
CA ASN A 37 -19.69 -14.26 0.06
C ASN A 37 -20.31 -15.50 -0.59
N GLU A 38 -19.70 -15.99 -1.67
CA GLU A 38 -20.16 -17.17 -2.40
C GLU A 38 -19.87 -18.45 -1.63
N TRP A 39 -18.70 -18.57 -0.99
CA TRP A 39 -18.28 -19.77 -0.26
C TRP A 39 -19.10 -20.05 1.00
N ILE A 40 -19.60 -19.01 1.68
CA ILE A 40 -20.41 -19.19 2.90
C ILE A 40 -21.83 -19.70 2.63
N LEU A 41 -22.28 -19.72 1.36
CA LEU A 41 -23.61 -20.17 0.99
C LEU A 41 -23.67 -21.71 0.98
N PRO A 42 -24.69 -22.32 1.63
CA PRO A 42 -24.69 -23.75 1.96
C PRO A 42 -24.78 -24.72 0.76
N ASP A 43 -25.33 -24.29 -0.38
CA ASP A 43 -25.67 -25.19 -1.51
C ASP A 43 -24.79 -24.99 -2.75
N THR A 44 -23.64 -24.36 -2.59
CA THR A 44 -22.77 -24.04 -3.71
C THR A 44 -21.38 -24.65 -3.52
N TYR A 45 -20.93 -25.42 -4.51
CA TYR A 45 -19.54 -25.91 -4.61
C TYR A 45 -18.61 -24.76 -5.05
N ASN A 46 -18.65 -23.66 -4.28
CA ASN A 46 -17.93 -22.44 -4.60
C ASN A 46 -16.47 -22.55 -4.16
N LYS A 47 -15.61 -21.92 -4.94
CA LYS A 47 -14.17 -21.88 -4.69
C LYS A 47 -13.91 -21.25 -3.33
N ARG A 48 -13.23 -21.98 -2.44
CA ARG A 48 -12.74 -21.45 -1.16
C ARG A 48 -11.77 -20.29 -1.42
N PRO A 49 -11.97 -19.11 -0.80
CA PRO A 49 -11.08 -17.97 -1.00
C PRO A 49 -9.68 -18.24 -0.43
N SER A 50 -8.67 -17.62 -1.04
CA SER A 50 -7.28 -17.84 -0.70
C SER A 50 -6.88 -17.11 0.60
N ASN A 51 -6.52 -17.89 1.63
CA ASN A 51 -5.95 -17.33 2.87
C ASN A 51 -4.64 -16.58 2.64
N ALA A 52 -3.81 -17.06 1.72
CA ALA A 52 -2.52 -16.42 1.42
C ALA A 52 -2.71 -15.02 0.82
N GLU A 53 -3.67 -14.87 -0.09
CA GLU A 53 -3.99 -13.57 -0.69
C GLU A 53 -4.62 -12.62 0.33
N PHE A 54 -5.54 -13.13 1.16
CA PHE A 54 -6.14 -12.37 2.26
C PHE A 54 -5.08 -11.86 3.25
N THR A 55 -4.20 -12.75 3.71
CA THR A 55 -3.12 -12.41 4.64
C THR A 55 -2.15 -11.39 4.03
N ASN A 56 -1.84 -11.51 2.74
CA ASN A 56 -0.96 -10.56 2.03
C ASN A 56 -1.58 -9.15 1.96
N LEU A 57 -2.87 -9.05 1.60
CA LEU A 57 -3.58 -7.78 1.58
C LEU A 57 -3.70 -7.18 2.98
N TYR A 58 -3.99 -8.01 3.98
CA TYR A 58 -4.07 -7.57 5.37
C TYR A 58 -2.73 -7.01 5.87
N GLU A 59 -1.63 -7.73 5.62
CA GLU A 59 -0.28 -7.27 5.97
C GLU A 59 0.08 -5.96 5.28
N LYS A 60 -0.18 -5.83 3.98
CA LYS A 60 0.06 -4.60 3.23
C LYS A 60 -0.71 -3.41 3.79
N CYS A 61 -1.92 -3.62 4.29
CA CYS A 61 -2.78 -2.56 4.81
C CYS A 61 -2.42 -2.17 6.26
N TYR A 62 -2.18 -3.16 7.13
CA TYR A 62 -2.06 -2.94 8.58
C TYR A 62 -0.65 -3.13 9.14
N GLY A 63 0.28 -3.68 8.35
CA GLY A 63 1.67 -3.95 8.79
C GLY A 63 1.81 -5.13 9.75
N THR A 64 0.77 -5.95 9.93
CA THR A 64 0.75 -7.16 10.77
C THR A 64 0.01 -8.28 10.07
N LYS A 65 0.31 -9.53 10.42
CA LYS A 65 -0.37 -10.75 9.93
C LYS A 65 -1.37 -11.34 10.90
N THR A 66 -1.53 -10.74 12.07
CA THR A 66 -2.32 -11.32 13.16
C THR A 66 -3.38 -10.34 13.62
N ASN A 67 -4.57 -10.86 13.90
CA ASN A 67 -5.66 -10.12 14.53
C ASN A 67 -6.39 -11.06 15.49
N THR A 68 -6.04 -10.98 16.76
CA THR A 68 -6.59 -11.85 17.80
C THR A 68 -7.92 -11.31 18.33
N GLN A 69 -8.95 -12.15 18.31
CA GLN A 69 -10.27 -11.84 18.86
C GLN A 69 -10.66 -12.89 19.92
N PRO A 70 -11.31 -12.47 21.02
CA PRO A 70 -11.85 -13.41 21.99
C PRO A 70 -13.09 -14.09 21.41
N VAL A 71 -13.06 -15.42 21.37
CA VAL A 71 -14.18 -16.29 21.01
C VAL A 71 -14.65 -17.00 22.27
N TYR A 72 -15.95 -17.04 22.45
CA TYR A 72 -16.61 -17.64 23.62
C TYR A 72 -17.20 -18.99 23.24
N GLU A 73 -16.74 -20.04 23.91
CA GLU A 73 -17.24 -21.41 23.72
C GLU A 73 -17.73 -21.95 25.05
N GLY A 74 -18.81 -22.72 25.05
CA GLY A 74 -19.32 -23.29 26.29
C GLY A 74 -20.81 -23.58 26.25
N ASN A 75 -21.33 -24.03 27.39
CA ASN A 75 -22.75 -24.26 27.61
C ASN A 75 -23.27 -23.27 28.67
N ARG A 76 -24.53 -23.42 29.09
CA ARG A 76 -25.14 -22.53 30.09
C ARG A 76 -24.46 -22.55 31.48
N ALA A 77 -23.62 -23.56 31.77
CA ALA A 77 -22.99 -23.74 33.07
C ALA A 77 -21.52 -23.30 33.09
N VAL A 78 -20.81 -23.41 31.97
CA VAL A 78 -19.38 -23.05 31.86
C VAL A 78 -19.14 -22.35 30.53
N ILE A 79 -18.58 -21.15 30.60
CA ILE A 79 -18.14 -20.35 29.46
C ILE A 79 -16.61 -20.29 29.49
N ILE A 80 -15.97 -20.66 28.38
CA ILE A 80 -14.53 -20.61 28.16
C ILE A 80 -14.27 -19.53 27.11
N THR A 81 -13.37 -18.60 27.42
CA THR A 81 -12.89 -17.61 26.45
C THR A 81 -11.58 -18.10 25.86
N LYS A 82 -11.50 -18.13 24.52
CA LYS A 82 -10.28 -18.46 23.77
C LYS A 82 -9.93 -17.29 22.86
N ASN A 83 -8.65 -16.95 22.79
CA ASN A 83 -8.15 -15.95 21.87
C ASN A 83 -7.80 -16.63 20.54
N ILE A 84 -8.49 -16.25 19.46
CA ILE A 84 -8.32 -16.84 18.13
C ILE A 84 -7.83 -15.77 17.16
N ASP A 85 -6.82 -16.08 16.36
CA ASP A 85 -6.38 -15.21 15.27
C ASP A 85 -7.31 -15.33 14.07
N VAL A 86 -8.06 -14.26 13.79
CA VAL A 86 -9.00 -14.16 12.67
C VAL A 86 -8.27 -14.33 11.34
N ILE A 87 -7.04 -13.82 11.21
CA ILE A 87 -6.32 -13.84 9.94
C ILE A 87 -5.85 -15.25 9.60
N ALA A 88 -5.31 -15.95 10.59
CA ALA A 88 -4.90 -17.35 10.44
C ALA A 88 -6.10 -18.30 10.24
N SER A 89 -7.29 -17.92 10.74
CA SER A 89 -8.50 -18.73 10.65
C SER A 89 -9.26 -18.57 9.33
N PHE A 90 -8.95 -17.53 8.56
CA PHE A 90 -9.65 -17.25 7.32
C PHE A 90 -9.43 -18.35 6.25
N PRO A 91 -10.43 -18.70 5.45
CA PRO A 91 -11.85 -18.44 5.65
C PRO A 91 -12.48 -19.43 6.66
N THR A 92 -13.35 -18.93 7.53
CA THR A 92 -14.13 -19.75 8.49
C THR A 92 -15.63 -19.47 8.41
N THR A 93 -16.45 -20.48 8.73
CA THR A 93 -17.90 -20.34 8.88
C THR A 93 -18.33 -20.15 10.33
N HIS A 94 -17.38 -20.06 11.27
CA HIS A 94 -17.72 -19.90 12.68
C HIS A 94 -18.39 -18.53 12.94
N ASN A 95 -19.64 -18.54 13.39
CA ASN A 95 -20.49 -17.35 13.53
C ASN A 95 -19.84 -16.14 14.24
N GLN A 96 -18.99 -16.37 15.25
CA GLN A 96 -18.32 -15.27 15.97
C GLN A 96 -17.20 -14.63 15.14
N LEU A 97 -16.49 -15.41 14.33
CA LEU A 97 -15.38 -14.93 13.50
C LEU A 97 -15.86 -14.44 12.13
N LEU A 98 -16.94 -15.01 11.62
CA LEU A 98 -17.52 -14.71 10.31
C LEU A 98 -17.80 -13.21 10.13
N MET A 99 -18.40 -12.57 11.14
CA MET A 99 -18.67 -11.13 11.11
C MET A 99 -17.38 -10.29 11.10
N HIS A 100 -16.33 -10.74 11.78
CA HIS A 100 -15.02 -10.07 11.76
C HIS A 100 -14.34 -10.22 10.40
N GLU A 101 -14.38 -11.41 9.81
CA GLU A 101 -13.81 -11.66 8.48
C GLU A 101 -14.50 -10.81 7.41
N PHE A 102 -15.83 -10.67 7.47
CA PHE A 102 -16.57 -9.73 6.62
C PHE A 102 -16.13 -8.28 6.84
N GLY A 103 -16.11 -7.81 8.09
CA GLY A 103 -15.70 -6.43 8.38
C GLY A 103 -14.29 -6.13 7.89
N ILE A 104 -13.35 -7.07 8.02
CA ILE A 104 -11.98 -6.91 7.51
C ILE A 104 -11.98 -6.85 5.99
N LEU A 105 -12.69 -7.75 5.30
CA LEU A 105 -12.76 -7.75 3.84
C LEU A 105 -13.37 -6.45 3.28
N ASP A 106 -14.43 -5.92 3.89
CA ASP A 106 -15.03 -4.63 3.49
C ASP A 106 -14.02 -3.49 3.66
N ASN A 107 -13.34 -3.43 4.80
CA ASN A 107 -12.29 -2.43 5.04
C ASN A 107 -11.13 -2.55 4.04
N LEU A 108 -10.73 -3.76 3.65
CA LEU A 108 -9.69 -3.96 2.63
C LEU A 108 -10.17 -3.46 1.27
N VAL A 109 -11.40 -3.77 0.86
CA VAL A 109 -11.98 -3.27 -0.41
C VAL A 109 -11.99 -1.74 -0.41
N ASP A 110 -12.52 -1.11 0.63
CA ASP A 110 -12.60 0.35 0.74
C ASP A 110 -11.22 1.00 0.74
N HIS A 111 -10.27 0.43 1.48
CA HIS A 111 -8.90 0.91 1.53
C HIS A 111 -8.24 0.89 0.14
N TYR A 112 -8.30 -0.24 -0.55
CA TYR A 112 -7.66 -0.39 -1.85
C TYR A 112 -8.40 0.37 -2.95
N GLU A 113 -9.71 0.55 -2.85
CA GLU A 113 -10.47 1.43 -3.73
C GLU A 113 -9.97 2.88 -3.60
N LEU A 114 -9.81 3.34 -2.36
CA LEU A 114 -9.29 4.68 -2.08
C LEU A 114 -7.86 4.85 -2.62
N LYS A 115 -6.98 3.85 -2.41
CA LYS A 115 -5.61 3.87 -2.93
C LYS A 115 -5.55 3.86 -4.46
N TYR A 116 -6.42 3.10 -5.10
CA TYR A 116 -6.53 3.10 -6.56
C TYR A 116 -6.98 4.47 -7.08
N LYS A 117 -8.03 5.05 -6.49
CA LYS A 117 -8.53 6.40 -6.83
C LYS A 117 -7.48 7.50 -6.57
N GLU A 118 -6.69 7.38 -5.51
CA GLU A 118 -5.59 8.32 -5.21
C GLU A 118 -4.56 8.41 -6.33
N THR A 119 -4.30 7.32 -7.04
CA THR A 119 -3.31 7.26 -8.13
C THR A 119 -3.64 8.23 -9.28
N PHE A 120 -4.92 8.56 -9.48
CA PHE A 120 -5.36 9.51 -10.51
C PHE A 120 -5.41 10.96 -10.05
N LYS A 121 -5.22 11.22 -8.74
CA LYS A 121 -5.27 12.59 -8.21
C LYS A 121 -3.96 13.31 -8.51
N LEU A 122 -4.03 14.45 -9.18
CA LEU A 122 -2.85 15.29 -9.45
C LEU A 122 -2.12 15.68 -8.16
N ASN A 123 -2.86 16.00 -7.10
CA ASN A 123 -2.30 16.37 -5.79
C ASN A 123 -1.40 15.28 -5.20
N TYR A 124 -1.69 13.99 -5.48
CA TYR A 124 -0.82 12.89 -5.05
C TYR A 124 0.55 13.00 -5.70
N TRP A 125 0.61 13.24 -7.02
CA TRP A 125 1.86 13.35 -7.77
C TRP A 125 2.65 14.60 -7.42
N ILE A 126 1.96 15.72 -7.17
CA ILE A 126 2.60 16.94 -6.67
C ILE A 126 3.27 16.65 -5.32
N ASN A 127 2.55 16.05 -4.37
CA ASN A 127 3.12 15.69 -3.07
C ASN A 127 4.25 14.66 -3.20
N PHE A 128 4.10 13.67 -4.08
CA PHE A 128 5.13 12.66 -4.36
C PHE A 128 6.44 13.31 -4.81
N ILE A 129 6.40 14.27 -5.73
CA ILE A 129 7.59 14.98 -6.20
C ILE A 129 8.18 15.88 -5.11
N ILE A 130 7.33 16.63 -4.40
CA ILE A 130 7.77 17.58 -3.36
C ILE A 130 8.45 16.87 -2.19
N PHE A 131 8.01 15.65 -1.87
CA PHE A 131 8.48 14.84 -0.75
C PHE A 131 9.24 13.58 -1.20
N LEU A 132 9.78 13.58 -2.41
CA LEU A 132 10.49 12.45 -3.00
C LEU A 132 11.63 11.92 -2.09
N PRO A 133 12.47 12.77 -1.47
CA PRO A 133 13.47 12.32 -0.51
C PRO A 133 12.87 11.58 0.68
N GLN A 134 11.74 12.06 1.23
CA GLN A 134 11.10 11.42 2.38
C GLN A 134 10.55 10.04 2.00
N GLN A 135 9.97 9.91 0.82
CA GLN A 135 9.47 8.64 0.31
C GLN A 135 10.60 7.66 0.01
N PHE A 136 11.75 8.15 -0.49
CA PHE A 136 12.95 7.33 -0.66
C PHE A 136 13.49 6.81 0.68
N VAL A 137 13.47 7.65 1.72
CA VAL A 137 13.85 7.26 3.08
C VAL A 137 12.90 6.20 3.64
N SER A 138 11.60 6.31 3.37
CA SER A 138 10.63 5.25 3.70
C SER A 138 10.92 3.94 2.98
N TYR A 139 11.34 4.02 1.72
CA TYR A 139 11.65 2.84 0.91
C TYR A 139 12.83 2.03 1.48
N ILE A 140 13.84 2.71 2.03
CA ILE A 140 15.00 2.06 2.68
C ILE A 140 14.71 1.59 4.13
N GLY A 141 13.45 1.67 4.59
CA GLY A 141 13.02 1.19 5.90
C GLY A 141 13.20 2.18 7.05
N LEU A 142 13.49 3.45 6.76
CA LEU A 142 13.60 4.51 7.76
C LEU A 142 12.28 5.29 7.87
N SER A 143 11.95 5.78 9.06
CA SER A 143 10.68 6.48 9.27
C SER A 143 10.61 7.82 8.53
N GLU A 144 9.54 8.05 7.77
CA GLU A 144 9.25 9.36 7.16
C GLU A 144 9.17 10.51 8.17
N LYS A 145 8.78 10.19 9.42
CA LYS A 145 8.63 11.17 10.51
C LYS A 145 9.95 11.52 11.21
N ALA A 146 11.03 10.79 10.91
CA ALA A 146 12.35 11.05 11.50
C ALA A 146 12.86 12.44 11.10
N GLY A 147 13.62 13.08 11.99
CA GLY A 147 14.25 14.38 11.70
C GLY A 147 15.13 14.34 10.46
N LEU A 148 15.81 13.22 10.21
CA LEU A 148 16.66 12.98 9.04
C LEU A 148 15.89 13.10 7.71
N SER A 149 14.66 12.59 7.65
CA SER A 149 13.79 12.68 6.47
C SER A 149 13.42 14.12 6.13
N LYS A 150 13.20 14.97 7.15
CA LYS A 150 12.94 16.40 6.97
C LYS A 150 14.18 17.15 6.48
N ILE A 151 15.35 16.85 7.06
CA ILE A 151 16.63 17.46 6.66
C ILE A 151 16.95 17.12 5.20
N LEU A 152 16.80 15.86 4.80
CA LEU A 152 17.01 15.44 3.41
C LEU A 152 16.08 16.17 2.44
N ASN A 153 14.83 16.42 2.83
CA ASN A 153 13.90 17.18 2.01
C ASN A 153 14.35 18.64 1.83
N ILE A 154 14.86 19.28 2.89
CA ILE A 154 15.41 20.65 2.82
C ILE A 154 16.65 20.67 1.91
N VAL A 155 17.59 19.74 2.12
CA VAL A 155 18.81 19.62 1.30
C VAL A 155 18.46 19.42 -0.17
N TYR A 156 17.48 18.58 -0.47
CA TYR A 156 16.98 18.36 -1.83
C TYR A 156 16.50 19.66 -2.50
N TRP A 157 15.71 20.47 -1.79
CA TRP A 157 15.22 21.75 -2.32
C TRP A 157 16.35 22.77 -2.52
N VAL A 158 17.28 22.87 -1.56
CA VAL A 158 18.45 23.75 -1.67
C VAL A 158 19.33 23.36 -2.85
N LEU A 159 19.65 22.07 -3.00
CA LEU A 159 20.46 21.57 -4.11
C LEU A 159 19.76 21.75 -5.45
N SER A 160 18.45 21.54 -5.50
CA SER A 160 17.65 21.75 -6.71
C SER A 160 17.63 23.22 -7.13
N GLY A 161 17.51 24.14 -6.16
CA GLY A 161 17.66 25.59 -6.40
C GLY A 161 19.05 25.96 -6.90
N LEU A 162 20.11 25.51 -6.21
CA LEU A 162 21.51 25.77 -6.59
C LEU A 162 21.84 25.22 -7.97
N PHE A 163 21.31 24.05 -8.33
CA PHE A 163 21.53 23.43 -9.64
C PHE A 163 21.06 24.32 -10.79
N LEU A 164 19.96 25.06 -10.62
CA LEU A 164 19.47 25.99 -11.66
C LEU A 164 20.49 27.09 -11.98
N PHE A 165 21.23 27.58 -10.98
CA PHE A 165 22.26 28.60 -11.15
C PHE A 165 23.59 28.05 -11.65
N ILE A 166 23.96 26.83 -11.22
CA ILE A 166 25.24 26.19 -11.58
C ILE A 166 25.20 25.56 -12.98
N LYS A 167 24.01 25.15 -13.45
CA LYS A 167 23.80 24.54 -14.77
C LYS A 167 24.48 25.28 -15.94
N PRO A 168 24.30 26.60 -16.14
CA PRO A 168 24.95 27.31 -17.25
C PRO A 168 26.49 27.30 -17.15
N ILE A 169 27.04 27.30 -15.92
CA ILE A 169 28.48 27.24 -15.68
C ILE A 169 29.03 25.85 -16.01
N LEU A 170 28.35 24.79 -15.56
CA LEU A 170 28.70 23.41 -15.88
C LEU A 170 28.64 23.14 -17.39
N GLN A 171 27.63 23.66 -18.09
CA GLN A 171 27.53 23.51 -19.54
C GLN A 171 28.71 24.15 -20.27
N LYS A 172 29.15 25.34 -19.84
CA LYS A 172 30.32 26.00 -20.41
C LYS A 172 31.62 25.23 -20.12
N LEU A 173 31.80 24.75 -18.89
CA LEU A 173 32.97 23.95 -18.50
C LEU A 173 33.08 22.65 -19.29
N ILE A 174 31.97 21.94 -19.47
CA ILE A 174 31.95 20.69 -20.24
C ILE A 174 32.27 20.96 -21.72
N LEU A 175 31.65 21.98 -22.32
CA LEU A 175 31.94 22.35 -23.72
C LEU A 175 33.42 22.70 -23.93
N HIS A 176 34.01 23.46 -23.00
CA HIS A 176 35.43 23.83 -23.09
C HIS A 176 36.41 22.68 -22.81
N PHE A 177 35.95 21.60 -22.17
CA PHE A 177 36.79 20.42 -21.89
C PHE A 177 36.77 19.40 -23.04
N PHE A 178 35.81 19.51 -23.97
CA PHE A 178 35.66 18.63 -25.14
C PHE A 178 36.07 19.32 -26.47
N GLU A 179 36.51 20.58 -26.42
CA GLU A 179 37.33 21.24 -27.47
C GLU A 179 38.81 20.94 -27.25
#